data_AF-A0A961JX50-F1
#
_entry.id   AF-A0A961JX50-F1
#
_cell.length_a   1.000
_cell.length_b   1.000
_cell.length_c   1.000
_cell.angle_alpha   90.00
_cell.angle_beta   90.00
_cell.angle_gamma   90.00
#
_symmetry.space_group_name_H-M   'P 1'
#
loop_
_entity.id
_entity.type
_entity.pdbx_description
1 polymer ?
#
loop_
_entity_poly.entity_id
_entity_poly.type
_entity_poly.pdbx_seq_one_letter_code
_entity_poly.pdbx_strand_id
1 'polypeptide(L)'
;FHWHHIFGFWALIPLVVVVFTGVTMSYDRVQGVVMTLAGVGAEAEGGRPGGGGGEPGDTLQLIEGGAGLTAILAAAEAHDPAWRRVTLTLPLTPGVDTVTAMVDTGPGRQPTRQQTLTIAQTDAEIVAVQRFADQPKAARTFLFLRFGHTGEYFGALGQTIAGLASAATVIMVYTGFALAWRRLVSPLLRRRRQSRA
;
A
#
# COMPACT_ATOMS: atom_id res chain seq x y z
N PHE A 1 -14.20 -25.27 -22.21
CA PHE A 1 -14.87 -24.00 -22.56
C PHE A 1 -15.48 -23.30 -21.35
N HIS A 2 -16.12 -24.02 -20.41
CA HIS A 2 -16.75 -23.38 -19.24
C HIS A 2 -15.77 -22.74 -18.27
N TRP A 3 -14.55 -23.27 -18.15
CA TRP A 3 -13.50 -22.71 -17.29
C TRP A 3 -13.26 -21.20 -17.48
N HIS A 4 -13.25 -20.71 -18.72
CA HIS A 4 -13.05 -19.27 -18.99
C HIS A 4 -14.18 -18.43 -18.37
N HIS A 5 -15.43 -18.86 -18.54
CA HIS A 5 -16.60 -18.16 -18.00
C HIS A 5 -16.71 -18.31 -16.48
N ILE A 6 -16.42 -19.50 -15.95
CA ILE A 6 -16.47 -19.78 -14.50
C ILE A 6 -15.44 -18.92 -13.78
N PHE A 7 -14.17 -19.00 -14.17
CA PHE A 7 -13.12 -18.19 -13.54
C PHE A 7 -13.34 -16.70 -13.79
N GLY A 8 -13.78 -16.31 -14.99
CA GLY A 8 -14.11 -14.92 -15.29
C GLY A 8 -15.20 -14.36 -14.40
N PHE A 9 -16.27 -15.12 -14.16
CA PHE A 9 -17.36 -14.69 -13.30
C PHE A 9 -16.92 -14.54 -11.84
N TRP A 10 -16.26 -15.55 -11.28
CA TRP A 10 -15.84 -15.54 -9.87
C TRP A 10 -14.71 -14.55 -9.59
N ALA A 11 -13.79 -14.36 -10.54
CA ALA A 11 -12.70 -13.42 -10.39
C ALA A 11 -13.08 -11.98 -10.78
N LEU A 12 -14.28 -11.74 -11.35
CA LEU A 12 -14.67 -10.43 -11.90
C LEU A 12 -14.49 -9.30 -10.88
N ILE A 13 -15.11 -9.42 -9.72
CA ILE A 13 -15.07 -8.37 -8.68
C ILE A 13 -13.63 -8.11 -8.22
N PRO A 14 -12.85 -9.11 -7.76
CA PRO A 14 -11.48 -8.84 -7.32
C PRO A 14 -10.59 -8.34 -8.46
N LEU A 15 -10.76 -8.82 -9.70
CA LEU A 15 -10.03 -8.30 -10.86
C LEU A 15 -10.34 -6.82 -11.12
N VAL A 16 -11.60 -6.42 -11.06
CA VAL A 16 -12.00 -5.01 -11.26
C VAL A 16 -11.30 -4.12 -10.23
N VAL A 17 -11.28 -4.54 -8.96
CA VAL A 17 -10.60 -3.79 -7.89
C VAL A 17 -9.09 -3.71 -8.13
N VAL A 18 -8.43 -4.83 -8.42
CA VAL A 18 -6.98 -4.90 -8.64
C VAL A 18 -6.57 -4.09 -9.88
N VAL A 19 -7.32 -4.20 -10.98
CA VAL A 19 -7.07 -3.44 -12.22
C VAL A 19 -7.32 -1.95 -11.98
N PHE A 20 -8.43 -1.57 -11.34
CA PHE A 20 -8.73 -0.16 -11.04
C PHE A 20 -7.63 0.48 -10.20
N THR A 21 -7.22 -0.17 -9.12
CA THR A 21 -6.13 0.32 -8.25
C THR A 21 -4.79 0.37 -8.99
N GLY A 22 -4.49 -0.65 -9.80
CA GLY A 22 -3.26 -0.70 -10.61
C GLY A 22 -3.19 0.40 -11.66
N VAL A 23 -4.29 0.64 -12.39
CA VAL A 23 -4.41 1.72 -13.38
C VAL A 23 -4.28 3.08 -12.67
N THR A 24 -4.93 3.26 -11.53
CA THR A 24 -4.86 4.52 -10.78
C THR A 24 -3.43 4.82 -10.33
N MET A 25 -2.65 3.83 -9.88
CA MET A 25 -1.25 4.03 -9.48
C MET A 25 -0.29 4.18 -10.66
N SER A 26 -0.64 3.64 -11.83
CA SER A 26 0.24 3.64 -13.01
C SER A 26 0.14 4.92 -13.84
N TYR A 27 -0.97 5.65 -13.73
CA TYR A 27 -1.25 6.81 -14.57
C TYR A 27 -1.62 8.04 -13.72
N ASP A 28 -0.74 9.04 -13.68
CA ASP A 28 -0.93 10.26 -12.89
C ASP A 28 -2.25 11.00 -13.19
N ARG A 29 -2.68 11.00 -14.46
CA ARG A 29 -3.97 11.59 -14.85
C ARG A 29 -5.15 10.87 -14.21
N VAL A 30 -5.12 9.54 -14.18
CA VAL A 30 -6.18 8.74 -13.56
C VAL A 30 -6.15 8.95 -12.05
N GLN A 31 -4.96 8.96 -11.47
CA GLN A 31 -4.77 9.29 -10.06
C GLN A 31 -5.37 10.65 -9.69
N GLY A 32 -5.09 11.69 -10.47
CA GLY A 32 -5.63 13.04 -10.25
C GLY A 32 -7.16 13.07 -10.30
N VAL A 33 -7.78 12.36 -11.25
CA VAL A 33 -9.24 12.22 -11.32
C VAL A 33 -9.78 11.51 -10.08
N VAL A 34 -9.17 10.39 -9.67
CA VAL A 34 -9.61 9.64 -8.48
C VAL A 34 -9.47 10.47 -7.20
N MET A 35 -8.39 11.23 -7.05
CA MET A 35 -8.20 12.12 -5.90
C MET A 35 -9.23 13.25 -5.89
N THR A 36 -9.48 13.86 -7.05
CA THR A 36 -10.52 14.89 -7.18
C THR A 36 -11.91 14.35 -6.82
N LEU A 37 -12.27 13.17 -7.33
CA LEU A 37 -13.54 12.49 -7.00
C LEU A 37 -13.61 12.08 -5.52
N ALA A 38 -12.48 11.71 -4.93
CA ALA A 38 -12.37 11.47 -3.50
C ALA A 38 -12.47 12.76 -2.68
N GLY A 39 -12.65 13.94 -3.28
CA GLY A 39 -12.70 15.23 -2.58
C GLY A 39 -11.36 15.59 -1.95
N VAL A 40 -10.26 15.09 -2.52
CA VAL A 40 -8.89 15.41 -2.16
C VAL A 40 -8.40 16.38 -3.22
N GLY A 41 -8.45 17.69 -2.92
CA GLY A 41 -7.90 18.73 -3.79
C GLY A 41 -6.39 18.57 -4.00
N ALA A 42 -5.85 19.26 -5.01
CA ALA A 42 -4.43 19.25 -5.40
C ALA A 42 -3.45 19.67 -4.27
N GLU A 43 -3.95 20.13 -3.12
CA GLU A 43 -3.16 20.42 -1.91
C GLU A 43 -2.54 19.15 -1.27
N ALA A 44 -2.84 17.96 -1.80
CA ALA A 44 -2.19 16.70 -1.44
C ALA A 44 -0.79 16.50 -2.05
N GLU A 45 -0.19 17.51 -2.69
CA GLU A 45 1.27 17.55 -2.91
C GLU A 45 2.06 17.98 -1.66
N GLY A 46 1.40 18.14 -0.51
CA GLY A 46 2.04 18.30 0.80
C GLY A 46 2.64 16.99 1.32
N GLY A 47 3.76 16.58 0.73
CA GLY A 47 4.76 15.74 1.38
C GLY A 47 4.37 14.26 1.53
N ARG A 48 4.89 13.43 0.62
CA ARG A 48 5.60 12.25 1.14
C ARG A 48 6.56 12.81 2.20
N PRO A 49 6.76 12.17 3.37
CA PRO A 49 8.08 12.22 3.96
C PRO A 49 8.97 11.57 2.91
N GLY A 50 9.43 12.37 1.95
CA GLY A 50 10.60 12.05 1.19
C GLY A 50 11.63 11.79 2.27
N GLY A 51 12.17 10.58 2.30
CA GLY A 51 13.46 10.40 2.92
C GLY A 51 14.36 11.39 2.22
N GLY A 52 14.50 12.57 2.82
CA GLY A 52 15.58 13.48 2.51
C GLY A 52 16.79 12.60 2.69
N GLY A 53 17.48 12.31 1.58
CA GLY A 53 18.84 11.83 1.66
C GLY A 53 19.58 12.92 2.38
N GLY A 54 19.67 12.78 3.72
CA GLY A 54 20.47 13.64 4.55
C GLY A 54 21.86 13.60 3.95
N GLU A 55 22.39 14.78 3.63
CA GLU A 55 23.80 14.89 3.29
C GLU A 55 24.62 14.20 4.41
N PRO A 56 25.70 13.50 4.06
CA PRO A 56 26.56 12.86 5.04
C PRO A 56 27.22 13.94 5.91
N GLY A 57 26.58 14.28 7.02
CA GLY A 57 27.01 15.36 7.92
C GLY A 57 26.04 15.67 9.07
N ASP A 58 24.76 15.27 8.99
CA ASP A 58 23.80 15.51 10.07
C ASP A 58 24.11 14.60 11.28
N THR A 59 24.56 15.23 12.36
CA THR A 59 24.86 14.52 13.60
C THR A 59 23.58 14.36 14.40
N LEU A 60 23.28 13.15 14.86
CA LEU A 60 22.16 12.90 15.77
C LEU A 60 22.29 13.80 17.01
N GLN A 61 21.33 14.70 17.22
CA GLN A 61 21.28 15.54 18.41
C GLN A 61 20.01 15.24 19.20
N LEU A 62 20.16 14.36 20.18
CA LEU A 62 19.17 14.18 21.24
C LEU A 62 19.37 15.28 22.30
N ILE A 63 18.29 15.67 22.97
CA ILE A 63 18.39 16.64 24.08
C ILE A 63 19.32 16.08 25.17
N GLU A 64 20.36 16.84 25.51
CA GLU A 64 21.29 16.49 26.58
C GLU A 64 20.57 16.54 27.94
N GLY A 65 20.57 15.41 28.67
CA GLY A 65 19.82 15.26 29.92
C GLY A 65 18.32 14.97 29.77
N GLY A 66 17.83 14.81 28.53
CA GLY A 66 16.47 14.34 28.27
C GLY A 66 16.28 12.83 28.55
N ALA A 67 15.05 12.36 28.40
CA ALA A 67 14.71 10.95 28.46
C ALA A 67 15.55 10.14 27.46
N GLY A 68 16.22 9.11 27.95
CA GLY A 68 17.01 8.22 27.11
C GLY A 68 16.15 7.45 26.10
N LEU A 69 16.77 6.98 25.01
CA LEU A 69 16.09 6.21 23.96
C LEU A 69 15.32 5.00 24.51
N THR A 70 15.84 4.36 25.56
CA THR A 70 15.18 3.24 26.25
C THR A 70 13.86 3.66 26.90
N ALA A 71 13.78 4.85 27.48
CA ALA A 71 12.54 5.35 28.08
C ALA A 71 11.51 5.68 26.99
N ILE A 72 11.95 6.28 25.88
CA ILE A 72 11.09 6.56 24.70
C ILE A 72 10.57 5.26 24.10
N LEU A 73 11.43 4.25 23.95
CA LEU A 73 11.01 2.93 23.47
C LEU A 73 10.02 2.27 24.44
N ALA A 74 10.30 2.30 25.74
CA ALA A 74 9.41 1.74 26.76
C ALA A 74 8.04 2.44 26.77
N ALA A 75 7.98 3.75 26.57
CA ALA A 75 6.73 4.50 26.43
C ALA A 75 5.93 4.04 25.21
N ALA A 76 6.61 3.83 24.07
CA ALA A 76 5.97 3.32 22.85
C ALA A 76 5.45 1.87 23.02
N GLU A 77 6.23 0.99 23.68
CA GLU A 77 5.83 -0.39 23.96
C GLU A 77 4.67 -0.48 24.96
N ALA A 78 4.64 0.41 25.97
CA ALA A 78 3.57 0.48 26.95
C ALA A 78 2.26 1.01 26.36
N HIS A 79 2.31 1.79 25.29
CA HIS A 79 1.12 2.36 24.64
C HIS A 79 0.21 1.28 24.04
N ASP A 80 0.78 0.29 23.36
CA ASP A 80 0.03 -0.83 22.78
C ASP A 80 0.74 -2.16 23.05
N PRO A 81 0.30 -2.96 24.03
CA PRO A 81 0.95 -4.21 24.41
C PRO A 81 0.90 -5.30 23.32
N ALA A 82 0.12 -5.10 22.26
CA ALA A 82 0.09 -5.99 21.09
C ALA A 82 1.14 -5.61 20.03
N TRP A 83 2.05 -4.68 20.32
CA TRP A 83 3.11 -4.26 19.41
C TRP A 83 3.94 -5.46 18.94
N ARG A 84 4.31 -5.42 17.66
CA ARG A 84 5.23 -6.40 17.04
C ARG A 84 6.48 -5.75 16.53
N ARG A 85 6.38 -4.47 16.15
CA ARG A 85 7.49 -3.66 15.68
C ARG A 85 7.26 -2.23 16.12
N VAL A 86 8.30 -1.62 16.69
CA VAL A 86 8.38 -0.18 16.92
C VAL A 86 9.51 0.35 16.03
N THR A 87 9.23 1.39 15.25
CA THR A 87 10.23 2.08 14.42
C THR A 87 10.39 3.49 14.94
N LEU A 88 11.56 3.80 15.48
CA LEU A 88 11.89 5.13 15.97
C LEU A 88 12.53 5.96 14.85
N THR A 89 12.02 7.17 14.63
CA THR A 89 12.62 8.17 13.76
C THR A 89 13.18 9.27 14.63
N LEU A 90 14.51 9.31 14.70
CA LEU A 90 15.24 10.29 15.50
C LEU A 90 15.36 11.61 14.71
N PRO A 91 15.19 12.76 15.37
CA PRO A 91 15.43 14.03 14.72
C PRO A 91 16.91 14.19 14.41
N LEU A 92 17.19 14.59 13.18
CA LEU A 92 18.53 14.98 12.73
C LEU A 92 18.70 16.50 12.72
N THR A 93 17.59 17.24 12.82
CA THR A 93 17.58 18.70 12.79
C THR A 93 17.66 19.30 14.20
N PRO A 94 18.52 20.30 14.43
CA PRO A 94 18.60 21.00 15.70
C PRO A 94 17.27 21.63 16.13
N GLY A 95 16.96 21.55 17.43
CA GLY A 95 15.78 22.20 18.02
C GLY A 95 14.48 21.41 17.94
N VAL A 96 14.49 20.18 17.40
CA VAL A 96 13.34 19.27 17.48
C VAL A 96 13.40 18.51 18.81
N ASP A 97 12.40 18.72 19.65
CA ASP A 97 12.29 18.17 21.00
C ASP A 97 11.44 16.90 21.08
N THR A 98 10.99 16.37 19.95
CA THR A 98 10.17 15.17 19.86
C THR A 98 10.81 14.08 19.01
N VAL A 99 10.52 12.84 19.36
CA VAL A 99 10.86 11.64 18.59
C VAL A 99 9.56 11.04 18.08
N THR A 100 9.57 10.58 16.83
CA THR A 100 8.42 9.88 16.27
C THR A 100 8.62 8.37 16.41
N ALA A 101 7.65 7.67 16.98
CA ALA A 101 7.63 6.21 17.10
C ALA A 101 6.44 5.65 16.31
N MET A 102 6.72 4.86 15.27
CA MET A 102 5.67 4.09 14.58
C MET A 102 5.52 2.74 15.26
N VAL A 103 4.35 2.51 15.88
CA VAL A 103 3.97 1.24 16.50
C VAL A 103 3.11 0.45 15.53
N ASP A 104 3.55 -0.78 15.21
CA ASP A 104 2.86 -1.71 14.32
C ASP A 104 2.48 -2.98 15.09
N THR A 105 1.19 -3.27 15.16
CA THR A 105 0.63 -4.50 15.75
C THR A 105 0.37 -5.59 14.70
N GLY A 106 0.51 -5.25 13.43
CA GLY A 106 0.39 -6.12 12.29
C GLY A 106 1.73 -6.67 11.80
N PRO A 107 1.75 -7.27 10.60
CA PRO A 107 2.95 -7.90 10.04
C PRO A 107 3.93 -6.89 9.38
N GLY A 108 3.85 -5.58 9.63
CA GLY A 108 4.52 -4.56 8.78
C GLY A 108 3.72 -4.18 7.53
N ARG A 109 2.72 -5.02 7.23
CA ARG A 109 1.88 -5.15 6.05
C ARG A 109 0.77 -4.14 5.80
N GLN A 110 0.28 -3.62 6.91
CA GLN A 110 -1.14 -3.29 7.10
C GLN A 110 -1.24 -1.90 7.73
N PRO A 111 -1.45 -0.84 6.93
CA PRO A 111 -1.40 0.53 7.43
C PRO A 111 -2.49 0.80 8.49
N THR A 112 -3.59 0.06 8.46
CA THR A 112 -4.67 0.15 9.45
C THR A 112 -4.28 -0.37 10.84
N ARG A 113 -3.15 -1.07 10.96
CA ARG A 113 -2.58 -1.58 12.23
C ARG A 113 -1.33 -0.81 12.68
N GLN A 114 -1.08 0.32 12.03
CA GLN A 114 0.02 1.21 12.36
C GLN A 114 -0.52 2.47 13.03
N GLN A 115 0.17 2.91 14.07
CA GLN A 115 -0.07 4.18 14.74
C GLN A 115 1.26 4.89 14.91
N THR A 116 1.24 6.21 14.75
CA THR A 116 2.41 7.06 14.90
C THR A 116 2.28 7.85 16.19
N LEU A 117 3.21 7.65 17.10
CA LEU A 117 3.32 8.38 18.35
C LEU A 117 4.34 9.50 18.19
N THR A 118 4.02 10.67 18.69
CA THR A 118 4.97 11.76 18.91
C THR A 118 5.30 11.77 20.40
N ILE A 119 6.58 11.61 20.73
CA ILE A 119 7.05 11.43 22.09
C ILE A 119 8.03 12.56 22.42
N ALA A 120 7.83 13.26 23.54
CA ALA A 120 8.75 14.29 24.01
C ALA A 120 10.09 13.67 24.45
N GLN A 121 11.19 14.28 24.04
CA GLN A 121 12.53 13.86 24.45
C GLN A 121 12.88 14.27 25.87
N THR A 122 12.11 15.16 26.50
CA THR A 122 12.37 15.63 27.86
C THR A 122 12.11 14.56 28.91
N ASP A 123 10.98 13.85 28.80
CA ASP A 123 10.45 12.95 29.83
C ASP A 123 9.81 11.67 29.26
N ALA A 124 9.91 11.45 27.94
CA ALA A 124 9.27 10.35 27.23
C ALA A 124 7.73 10.35 27.30
N GLU A 125 7.11 11.52 27.50
CA GLU A 125 5.65 11.66 27.42
C GLU A 125 5.15 11.57 25.97
N ILE A 126 4.05 10.83 25.75
CA ILE A 126 3.39 10.76 24.45
C ILE A 126 2.52 12.01 24.28
N VAL A 127 2.98 12.94 23.44
CA VAL A 127 2.30 14.23 23.21
C VAL A 127 1.27 14.17 22.09
N ALA A 128 1.39 13.20 21.17
CA ALA A 128 0.38 12.97 20.14
C ALA A 128 0.31 11.52 19.70
N VAL A 129 -0.89 11.10 19.30
CA VAL A 129 -1.16 9.78 18.71
C VAL A 129 -1.91 10.00 17.40
N GLN A 130 -1.31 9.59 16.30
CA GLN A 130 -1.94 9.63 14.98
C GLN A 130 -2.20 8.20 14.51
N ARG A 131 -3.48 7.83 14.37
CA ARG A 131 -3.88 6.55 13.80
C ARG A 131 -4.09 6.67 12.30
N PHE A 132 -4.21 5.52 11.63
CA PHE A 132 -4.58 5.49 10.21
C PHE A 132 -5.87 6.27 9.88
N ALA A 133 -6.86 6.24 10.78
CA ALA A 133 -8.12 6.96 10.60
C ALA A 133 -7.96 8.49 10.62
N ASP A 134 -6.97 8.97 11.36
CA ASP A 134 -6.66 10.39 11.58
C ASP A 134 -5.81 10.97 10.45
N GLN A 135 -5.30 10.13 9.55
CA GLN A 135 -4.55 10.60 8.39
C GLN A 135 -5.44 11.40 7.43
N PRO A 136 -4.86 12.37 6.70
CA PRO A 136 -5.55 13.08 5.65
C PRO A 136 -6.20 12.11 4.66
N LYS A 137 -7.40 12.46 4.17
CA LYS A 137 -8.15 11.64 3.22
C LYS A 137 -7.33 11.28 1.98
N ALA A 138 -6.44 12.20 1.57
CA ALA A 138 -5.43 11.98 0.54
C ALA A 138 -4.57 10.75 0.81
N ALA A 139 -3.85 10.77 1.93
CA ALA A 139 -2.93 9.72 2.34
C ALA A 139 -3.66 8.39 2.52
N ARG A 140 -4.86 8.40 3.12
CA ARG A 140 -5.70 7.20 3.26
C ARG A 140 -6.08 6.60 1.91
N THR A 141 -6.45 7.44 0.93
CA THR A 141 -6.78 7.00 -0.43
C THR A 141 -5.56 6.36 -1.08
N PHE A 142 -4.39 7.00 -1.01
CA PHE A 142 -3.14 6.45 -1.55
C PHE A 142 -2.76 5.11 -0.91
N LEU A 143 -2.84 5.01 0.42
CA LEU A 143 -2.57 3.77 1.15
C LEU A 143 -3.56 2.68 0.75
N PHE A 144 -4.84 3.01 0.59
CA PHE A 144 -5.83 2.06 0.09
C PHE A 144 -5.53 1.61 -1.35
N LEU A 145 -5.15 2.50 -2.26
CA LEU A 145 -4.80 2.12 -3.63
C LEU A 145 -3.63 1.12 -3.64
N ARG A 146 -2.57 1.40 -2.88
CA ARG A 146 -1.38 0.54 -2.81
C ARG A 146 -1.66 -0.81 -2.15
N PHE A 147 -2.19 -0.79 -0.93
CA PHE A 147 -2.36 -2.01 -0.14
C PHE A 147 -3.65 -2.77 -0.49
N GLY A 148 -4.63 -2.10 -1.10
CA GLY A 148 -5.81 -2.73 -1.67
C GLY A 148 -5.46 -3.51 -2.94
N HIS A 149 -4.58 -2.99 -3.79
CA HIS A 149 -4.10 -3.69 -4.98
C HIS A 149 -3.45 -5.04 -4.66
N THR A 150 -2.64 -5.08 -3.60
CA THR A 150 -1.96 -6.30 -3.13
C THR A 150 -2.84 -7.16 -2.20
N GLY A 151 -4.05 -6.71 -1.87
CA GLY A 151 -4.98 -7.40 -0.97
C GLY A 151 -4.67 -7.24 0.54
N GLU A 152 -3.60 -6.54 0.88
CA GLU A 152 -3.09 -6.41 2.25
C GLU A 152 -3.92 -5.53 3.14
N TYR A 153 -4.67 -4.61 2.54
CA TYR A 153 -5.60 -3.75 3.27
C TYR A 153 -6.57 -4.57 4.14
N PHE A 154 -6.96 -5.76 3.69
CA PHE A 154 -7.82 -6.70 4.42
C PHE A 154 -7.05 -7.87 5.06
N GLY A 155 -5.73 -7.77 5.14
CA GLY A 155 -4.85 -8.81 5.69
C GLY A 155 -4.87 -10.11 4.90
N ALA A 156 -4.77 -11.24 5.61
CA ALA A 156 -4.63 -12.56 5.01
C ALA A 156 -5.79 -12.90 4.05
N LEU A 157 -7.02 -12.54 4.42
CA LEU A 157 -8.20 -12.79 3.58
C LEU A 157 -8.09 -12.06 2.23
N GLY A 158 -7.76 -10.77 2.25
CA GLY A 158 -7.62 -9.99 1.01
C GLY A 158 -6.45 -10.47 0.16
N GLN A 159 -5.32 -10.82 0.77
CA GLN A 159 -4.17 -11.42 0.08
C GLN A 159 -4.54 -12.75 -0.59
N THR A 160 -5.29 -13.62 0.09
CA THR A 160 -5.77 -14.88 -0.50
C THR A 160 -6.68 -14.62 -1.69
N ILE A 161 -7.61 -13.67 -1.58
CA ILE A 161 -8.49 -13.29 -2.69
C ILE A 161 -7.69 -12.74 -3.87
N ALA A 162 -6.73 -11.85 -3.63
CA ALA A 162 -5.85 -11.31 -4.67
C ALA A 162 -5.00 -12.41 -5.33
N GLY A 163 -4.47 -13.35 -4.55
CA GLY A 163 -3.73 -14.52 -5.05
C GLY A 163 -4.59 -15.44 -5.92
N LEU A 164 -5.82 -15.74 -5.49
CA LEU A 164 -6.78 -16.53 -6.28
C LEU A 164 -7.18 -15.81 -7.56
N ALA A 165 -7.40 -14.49 -7.51
CA ALA A 165 -7.70 -13.70 -8.70
C ALA A 165 -6.54 -13.69 -9.69
N SER A 166 -5.29 -13.60 -9.20
CA SER A 166 -4.09 -13.72 -10.04
C SER A 166 -4.00 -15.08 -10.72
N ALA A 167 -4.18 -16.17 -9.97
CA ALA A 167 -4.18 -17.54 -10.54
C ALA A 167 -5.32 -17.72 -11.57
N ALA A 168 -6.52 -17.24 -11.27
CA ALA A 168 -7.64 -17.25 -12.21
C ALA A 168 -7.33 -16.47 -13.48
N THR A 169 -6.62 -15.35 -13.37
CA THR A 169 -6.20 -14.53 -14.53
C THR A 169 -5.27 -15.29 -15.45
N VAL A 170 -4.29 -16.04 -14.93
CA VAL A 170 -3.40 -16.89 -15.74
C VAL A 170 -4.22 -17.91 -16.56
N ILE A 171 -5.17 -18.58 -15.91
CA ILE A 171 -6.06 -19.55 -16.57
C ILE A 171 -6.93 -18.84 -17.62
N MET A 172 -7.45 -17.66 -17.31
CA MET A 172 -8.26 -16.86 -18.23
C MET A 172 -7.47 -16.41 -19.46
N VAL A 173 -6.22 -15.97 -19.30
CA VAL A 173 -5.35 -15.59 -20.42
C VAL A 173 -5.12 -16.80 -21.34
N TYR A 174 -4.73 -17.94 -20.77
CA TYR A 174 -4.52 -19.15 -21.57
C TYR A 174 -5.79 -19.59 -22.30
N THR A 175 -6.91 -19.69 -21.57
CA THR A 175 -8.18 -20.12 -22.15
C THR A 175 -8.70 -19.12 -23.18
N GLY A 176 -8.57 -17.81 -22.93
CA GLY A 176 -8.92 -16.74 -23.88
C GLY A 176 -8.08 -16.81 -25.15
N PHE A 177 -6.77 -17.02 -25.04
CA PHE A 177 -5.89 -17.19 -26.19
C PHE A 177 -6.23 -18.46 -26.99
N ALA A 178 -6.44 -19.60 -26.31
CA ALA A 178 -6.83 -20.84 -26.98
C ALA A 178 -8.18 -20.70 -27.74
N LEU A 179 -9.13 -19.95 -27.17
CA LEU A 179 -10.40 -19.63 -27.82
C LEU A 179 -10.22 -18.73 -29.05
N ALA A 180 -9.45 -17.64 -28.89
CA ALA A 180 -9.16 -16.72 -29.98
C ALA A 180 -8.43 -17.43 -31.12
N TRP A 181 -7.45 -18.28 -30.81
CA TRP A 181 -6.72 -19.06 -31.82
C TRP A 181 -7.62 -20.03 -32.59
N ARG A 182 -8.51 -20.75 -31.88
CA ARG A 182 -9.45 -21.68 -32.52
C ARG A 182 -10.50 -20.98 -33.36
N ARG A 183 -10.98 -19.81 -32.94
CA ARG A 183 -12.06 -19.08 -33.62
C ARG A 183 -11.57 -18.17 -34.73
N LEU A 184 -10.46 -17.48 -34.53
CA LEU A 184 -9.99 -16.43 -35.45
C LEU A 184 -8.86 -16.94 -36.35
N VAL A 185 -7.88 -17.67 -35.80
CA VAL A 185 -6.66 -18.03 -36.54
C VAL A 185 -6.81 -19.34 -37.31
N SER A 186 -7.33 -20.38 -36.66
CA SER A 186 -7.45 -21.72 -37.27
C SER A 186 -8.30 -21.73 -38.56
N PRO A 187 -9.44 -21.02 -38.66
CA PRO A 187 -10.22 -20.97 -39.90
C PRO A 187 -9.50 -20.23 -41.03
N LEU A 188 -8.80 -19.14 -40.72
CA LEU A 188 -8.02 -18.38 -41.70
C LEU A 188 -6.88 -19.23 -42.29
N LEU A 189 -6.17 -19.98 -41.44
CA LEU A 189 -5.12 -20.90 -41.88
C LEU A 189 -5.66 -22.07 -42.72
N ARG A 190 -6.83 -22.61 -42.37
CA ARG A 190 -7.49 -23.67 -43.16
C ARG A 190 -7.93 -23.18 -44.54
N ARG A 191 -8.54 -21.99 -44.63
CA ARG A 191 -8.93 -21.37 -45.91
C ARG A 191 -7.71 -21.14 -46.81
N ARG A 192 -6.61 -20.60 -46.28
CA ARG A 192 -5.36 -20.39 -47.04
C ARG A 192 -4.75 -21.67 -47.59
N ARG A 193 -4.86 -22.80 -46.87
CA ARG A 193 -4.38 -24.10 -47.34
C ARG A 193 -5.24 -24.66 -48.47
N GLN A 194 -6.57 -24.49 -48.40
CA GLN A 194 -7.49 -24.94 -49.43
C GLN A 194 -7.37 -24.14 -50.73
N SER A 195 -6.99 -22.86 -50.67
CA SER A 195 -6.77 -22.04 -51.88
C SER A 195 -5.42 -22.27 -52.58
N ARG A 196 -4.52 -23.06 -51.98
CA ARG A 196 -3.19 -23.36 -52.52
C ARG A 196 -3.05 -24.80 -53.06
N ALA A 197 -4.04 -25.64 -52.82
CA ALA A 197 -4.15 -26.99 -53.37
C ALA A 197 -5.11 -26.94 -54.56
#